data_AF-A0A561BLN6-F1
#
_entry.id   AF-A0A561BLN6-F1
#
_cell.length_a   1.000
_cell.length_b   1.000
_cell.length_c   1.000
_cell.angle_alpha   90.00
_cell.angle_beta   90.00
_cell.angle_gamma   90.00
#
_symmetry.space_group_name_H-M   'P 1'
#
loop_
_entity.id
_entity.type
_entity.pdbx_description
1 polymer ?
#
loop_
_entity_poly.entity_id
_entity_poly.type
_entity_poly.pdbx_seq_one_letter_code
_entity_poly.pdbx_strand_id
1 'polypeptide(L)'
;MPFIVLYHANVLSPNHVRDMLIRVAHAGLVQAKWTDRILDETFRNLRANRPDLDPDKLDRTRKLMNDAIDDILKALDHCGLVGSVAALRE
;
A
#
# COMPACT_ATOMS: atom_id res chain seq x y z
N MET A 1 -16.40 -5.36 -9.80
CA MET A 1 -15.23 -6.02 -9.20
C MET A 1 -14.00 -5.17 -9.50
N PRO A 2 -13.43 -4.46 -8.52
CA PRO A 2 -12.21 -3.69 -8.70
C PRO A 2 -11.05 -4.63 -9.06
N PHE A 3 -10.16 -4.19 -9.93
CA PHE A 3 -9.00 -4.98 -10.29
C PHE A 3 -8.07 -5.14 -9.09
N ILE A 4 -7.61 -6.36 -8.83
CA ILE A 4 -6.58 -6.60 -7.81
C ILE A 4 -5.24 -6.18 -8.40
N VAL A 5 -4.54 -5.26 -7.73
CA VAL A 5 -3.24 -4.77 -8.19
C VAL A 5 -2.23 -4.91 -7.07
N LEU A 6 -1.21 -5.75 -7.30
CA LEU A 6 -0.06 -5.87 -6.42
C LEU A 6 0.93 -4.74 -6.74
N TYR A 7 1.11 -3.80 -5.82
CA TYR A 7 2.10 -2.74 -5.96
C TYR A 7 3.49 -3.25 -5.66
N HIS A 8 4.47 -2.81 -6.47
CA HIS A 8 5.87 -3.17 -6.32
C HIS A 8 6.65 -2.05 -5.60
N ALA A 9 7.80 -2.39 -5.00
CA ALA A 9 8.59 -1.44 -4.20
C ALA A 9 9.08 -0.22 -5.02
N ASN A 10 9.35 -0.43 -6.32
CA ASN A 10 9.77 0.64 -7.25
C ASN A 10 8.73 1.75 -7.41
N VAL A 11 7.43 1.45 -7.34
CA VAL A 11 6.35 2.44 -7.44
C VAL A 11 5.95 3.01 -6.08
N LEU A 12 6.23 2.29 -4.99
CA LEU A 12 5.96 2.74 -3.63
C LEU A 12 7.08 3.61 -3.04
N SER A 13 8.30 3.55 -3.58
CA SER A 13 9.44 4.33 -3.08
C SER A 13 9.31 5.83 -3.37
N PRO A 14 8.99 6.29 -4.61
CA PRO A 14 8.81 7.71 -4.87
C PRO A 14 7.53 8.24 -4.22
N ASN A 15 7.64 9.30 -3.42
CA ASN A 15 6.51 9.83 -2.63
C ASN A 15 5.27 10.16 -3.46
N HIS A 16 5.45 10.86 -4.59
CA HIS A 16 4.33 11.29 -5.44
C HIS A 16 3.60 10.13 -6.11
N VAL A 17 4.34 9.12 -6.57
CA VAL A 17 3.75 7.92 -7.21
C VAL A 17 2.99 7.11 -6.17
N ARG A 18 3.58 6.89 -4.99
CA ARG A 18 2.92 6.21 -3.87
C ARG A 18 1.63 6.92 -3.47
N ASP A 19 1.65 8.23 -3.27
CA ASP A 19 0.46 9.00 -2.86
C ASP A 19 -0.67 8.89 -3.89
N MET A 20 -0.34 9.05 -5.18
CA MET A 20 -1.31 8.87 -6.26
C MET A 20 -1.92 7.46 -6.26
N LEU A 21 -1.09 6.41 -6.16
CA LEU A 21 -1.55 5.02 -6.17
C LEU A 21 -2.45 4.69 -4.96
N ILE A 22 -2.09 5.18 -3.77
CA ILE A 22 -2.94 5.04 -2.58
C ILE A 22 -4.30 5.72 -2.79
N ARG A 23 -4.33 6.92 -3.39
CA ARG A 23 -5.60 7.61 -3.70
C ARG A 23 -6.45 6.86 -4.73
N VAL A 24 -5.83 6.25 -5.75
CA VAL A 24 -6.53 5.41 -6.74
C VAL A 24 -7.20 4.21 -6.06
N ALA A 25 -6.50 3.57 -5.12
CA ALA A 25 -7.07 2.47 -4.35
C ALA A 25 -8.18 2.93 -3.40
N HIS A 26 -7.99 4.06 -2.73
CA HIS A 26 -9.00 4.67 -1.85
C HIS A 26 -10.25 5.13 -2.60
N ALA A 27 -10.12 5.52 -3.87
CA ALA A 27 -11.26 5.81 -4.76
C ALA A 27 -12.01 4.53 -5.22
N GLY A 28 -11.59 3.35 -4.76
CA GLY A 28 -12.22 2.07 -5.09
C GLY A 28 -11.97 1.58 -6.52
N LEU A 29 -11.05 2.23 -7.26
CA LEU A 29 -10.74 1.87 -8.65
C LEU A 29 -9.97 0.54 -8.75
N VAL A 30 -9.15 0.26 -7.73
CA VAL A 30 -8.39 -0.99 -7.60
C VAL A 30 -8.39 -1.47 -6.15
N GLN A 31 -8.28 -2.78 -5.98
CA GLN A 31 -7.95 -3.38 -4.71
C GLN A 31 -6.43 -3.48 -4.60
N ALA A 32 -5.80 -2.44 -4.04
CA ALA A 32 -4.35 -2.42 -3.84
C ALA A 32 -3.93 -3.53 -2.87
N LYS A 33 -2.82 -4.18 -3.19
CA LYS A 33 -2.15 -5.19 -2.37
C LYS A 33 -0.65 -4.92 -2.32
N TRP A 34 -0.03 -5.29 -1.22
CA TRP A 34 1.42 -5.45 -1.06
C TRP A 34 1.68 -6.44 0.06
N THR A 35 2.90 -6.98 0.11
CA THR A 35 3.35 -7.85 1.19
C THR A 35 4.31 -7.10 2.10
N ASP A 36 4.56 -7.64 3.30
CA ASP A 36 5.61 -7.10 4.17
C ASP A 36 6.97 -7.06 3.48
N ARG A 37 7.29 -8.07 2.66
CA ARG A 37 8.53 -8.10 1.87
C ARG A 37 8.66 -6.90 0.91
N ILE A 38 7.57 -6.49 0.28
CA ILE A 38 7.54 -5.33 -0.63
C ILE A 38 7.72 -4.03 0.16
N LEU A 39 7.08 -3.91 1.33
CA LEU A 39 7.29 -2.76 2.20
C LEU A 39 8.71 -2.72 2.77
N ASP A 40 9.29 -3.87 3.14
CA ASP A 40 10.67 -3.97 3.61
C ASP A 40 11.64 -3.45 2.57
N GLU A 41 11.46 -3.85 1.31
CA GLU A 41 12.24 -3.33 0.20
C GLU A 41 12.02 -1.83 -0.02
N THR A 42 10.77 -1.37 0.01
CA THR A 42 10.43 0.05 -0.15
C THR A 42 11.13 0.92 0.89
N PHE A 43 11.01 0.56 2.17
CA PHE A 43 11.57 1.34 3.28
C PHE A 43 13.09 1.18 3.39
N ARG A 44 13.66 0.04 2.99
CA ARG A 44 15.12 -0.10 2.82
C ARG A 44 15.65 0.82 1.72
N ASN A 45 15.00 0.87 0.57
CA ASN A 45 15.37 1.76 -0.54
C ASN A 45 15.22 3.23 -0.16
N LEU A 46 14.17 3.60 0.59
CA LEU A 46 13.99 4.96 1.11
C LEU A 46 15.11 5.37 2.06
N ARG A 47 15.47 4.52 3.03
CA ARG A 47 16.56 4.82 3.98
C ARG A 47 17.91 4.94 3.27
N ALA A 48 18.15 4.13 2.24
CA ALA A 48 19.40 4.17 1.47
C ALA A 48 19.49 5.40 0.55
N ASN A 49 18.42 5.73 -0.16
CA ASN A 49 18.43 6.79 -1.20
C ASN A 49 18.09 8.18 -0.64
N ARG A 50 17.48 8.25 0.54
CA ARG A 50 17.04 9.48 1.21
C ARG A 50 17.41 9.47 2.70
N PRO A 51 18.72 9.46 3.02
CA PRO A 51 19.20 9.44 4.41
C PRO A 51 18.86 10.75 5.16
N ASP A 52 18.42 11.79 4.45
CA ASP A 52 17.89 13.04 5.01
C ASP A 52 16.51 12.88 5.67
N LEU A 53 15.81 11.78 5.42
CA LEU A 53 14.50 11.53 5.99
C LEU A 53 14.60 10.99 7.41
N ASP A 54 13.76 11.53 8.28
CA ASP A 54 13.58 11.09 9.66
C ASP A 54 13.12 9.61 9.72
N PRO A 55 13.91 8.71 10.31
CA PRO A 55 13.59 7.29 10.42
C PRO A 55 12.26 7.02 11.12
N ASP A 56 11.91 7.80 12.15
CA ASP A 56 10.66 7.60 12.91
C ASP A 56 9.44 7.94 12.05
N LYS A 57 9.57 8.93 11.16
CA LYS A 57 8.53 9.27 10.18
C LYS A 57 8.38 8.19 9.12
N LEU A 58 9.48 7.55 8.70
CA LEU A 58 9.42 6.41 7.79
C LEU A 58 8.69 5.24 8.42
N ASP A 59 9.00 4.90 9.67
CA ASP A 59 8.34 3.82 10.39
C ASP A 59 6.85 4.10 10.63
N ARG A 60 6.51 5.36 10.97
CA ARG A 60 5.11 5.81 11.04
C ARG A 60 4.41 5.67 9.69
N THR A 61 5.06 6.07 8.60
CA THR A 61 4.49 5.96 7.24
C THR A 61 4.21 4.51 6.88
N ARG A 62 5.11 3.58 7.23
CA ARG A 62 4.88 2.15 7.01
C ARG A 62 3.60 1.65 7.71
N LYS A 63 3.42 2.04 8.97
CA LYS A 63 2.22 1.69 9.74
C LYS A 63 0.96 2.23 9.06
N LEU A 64 0.97 3.51 8.70
CA LEU A 64 -0.15 4.15 8.01
C LEU A 64 -0.48 3.50 6.65
N MET A 65 0.53 3.01 5.93
CA MET A 65 0.27 2.25 4.70
C MET A 65 -0.51 0.97 5.03
N ASN A 66 -0.05 0.17 5.99
CA ASN A 66 -0.78 -1.04 6.40
C ASN A 66 -2.20 -0.73 6.92
N ASP A 67 -2.40 0.36 7.64
CA ASP A 67 -3.75 0.74 8.06
C ASP A 67 -4.64 1.12 6.86
N ALA A 68 -4.07 1.78 5.85
CA ALA A 68 -4.80 2.20 4.65
C ALA A 68 -5.28 1.01 3.81
N ILE A 69 -4.52 -0.09 3.73
CA ILE A 69 -4.98 -1.27 2.98
C ILE A 69 -6.19 -1.91 3.66
N ASP A 70 -6.18 -1.99 5.00
CA ASP A 70 -7.32 -2.54 5.75
C ASP A 70 -8.56 -1.67 5.56
N ASP A 71 -8.41 -0.35 5.54
CA ASP A 71 -9.50 0.59 5.28
C ASP A 71 -10.05 0.44 3.86
N ILE A 72 -9.18 0.39 2.84
CA ILE A 72 -9.58 0.15 1.44
C ILE A 72 -10.35 -1.17 1.31
N LEU A 73 -9.88 -2.24 1.94
CA LEU A 73 -10.53 -3.54 1.87
C LEU A 73 -11.92 -3.52 2.52
N LYS A 74 -12.08 -2.83 3.67
CA LYS A 74 -13.38 -2.65 4.33
C LYS A 74 -14.33 -1.79 3.49
N ALA A 75 -13.84 -0.71 2.89
CA ALA A 75 -14.64 0.18 2.05
C ALA A 75 -15.15 -0.54 0.79
N LEU A 76 -14.30 -1.35 0.16
CA LEU A 76 -14.70 -2.18 -0.98
C LEU A 76 -15.72 -3.26 -0.57
N ASP A 77 -15.60 -3.84 0.63
CA ASP A 77 -16.53 -4.84 1.14
C ASP A 77 -17.93 -4.25 1.35
N HIS A 78 -18.00 -3.07 1.97
CA HIS A 78 -19.25 -2.33 2.15
C HIS A 78 -19.97 -2.02 0.83
N CYS A 79 -19.23 -1.78 -0.25
CA CYS A 79 -19.77 -1.54 -1.58
C CYS A 79 -20.14 -2.83 -2.35
N GLY A 80 -20.01 -4.02 -1.73
CA GLY A 80 -20.29 -5.31 -2.37
C GLY A 80 -19.24 -5.68 -3.44
N LEU A 81 -18.02 -5.14 -3.34
CA LEU A 81 -16.99 -5.27 -4.35
C LEU A 81 -15.87 -6.28 -3.99
N VAL A 82 -15.93 -6.90 -2.80
CA VAL A 82 -14.92 -7.87 -2.32
C VAL A 82 -15.35 -9.30 -2.66
N GLY A 83 -15.32 -9.64 -3.94
CA GLY A 83 -15.39 -11.05 -4.36
C GLY A 83 -14.02 -11.72 -4.28
N SER A 84 -13.83 -12.57 -3.26
CA SER A 84 -12.69 -13.48 -3.01
C SER A 84 -11.35 -12.86 -2.54
N VAL A 85 -11.25 -12.55 -1.24
CA VAL A 85 -9.99 -12.18 -0.54
C VAL A 85 -9.46 -13.33 0.34
N ALA A 86 -10.12 -14.49 0.34
CA ALA A 86 -9.76 -15.61 1.21
C ALA A 86 -8.40 -16.28 0.89
N ALA A 87 -7.72 -15.92 -0.21
CA ALA A 87 -6.55 -16.64 -0.71
C ALA A 87 -5.18 -15.97 -0.44
N LEU A 88 -5.11 -14.84 0.27
CA LEU A 88 -3.86 -14.05 0.39
C LEU A 88 -3.51 -13.65 1.84
N ARG A 89 -4.03 -14.39 2.83
CA ARG A 89 -3.71 -14.19 4.25
C ARG A 89 -2.71 -15.22 4.81
N GLU A 90 -2.00 -15.93 3.95
CA GLU A 90 -0.89 -16.84 4.31
C GLU A 90 0.47 -16.22 3.97
#